data_AF-A0AAE4IEZ3-F1
#
_entry.id   AF-A0AAE4IEZ3-F1
#
_cell.length_a   1.000
_cell.length_b   1.000
_cell.length_c   1.000
_cell.angle_alpha   90.00
_cell.angle_beta   90.00
_cell.angle_gamma   90.00
#
_symmetry.space_group_name_H-M   'P 1'
#
loop_
_entity.id
_entity.type
_entity.pdbx_description
1 polymer ?
#
loop_
_entity_poly.entity_id
_entity_poly.type
_entity_poly.pdbx_seq_one_letter_code
_entity_poly.pdbx_strand_id
1 'polypeptide(L)'
;MLLPPLRLQALRARRRRRTPQAATPRHAPEARQVVRRKGVRILVIDPMNRLEQRLEPGQTEMDYITDTLNKLGRFATRNQCLVILVAHPRKVNRNEKDGTRRRVEMNDINGSANFANMSDFCLVVDRNDTKQIATIYIEKVRFKHLGSAHTEAKFVYNHLNGRYWPCEEDIIHTPQGERPGPVNTQFDNENWLKNNEEQGRLFE
;
A
#
# COMPACT_ATOMS: atom_id res chain seq x y z
N MET A 1 -21.11 4.05 20.91
CA MET A 1 -21.63 2.96 20.07
C MET A 1 -20.47 2.46 19.22
N LEU A 2 -19.78 1.42 19.67
CA LEU A 2 -18.56 0.90 19.03
C LEU A 2 -18.95 0.09 17.79
N LEU A 3 -18.50 0.54 16.62
CA LEU A 3 -18.61 -0.22 15.37
C LEU A 3 -17.69 -1.45 15.43
N PRO A 4 -18.12 -2.64 14.97
CA PRO A 4 -17.30 -3.83 14.95
C PRO A 4 -16.21 -3.75 13.86
N PRO A 5 -15.08 -4.47 14.00
CA PRO A 5 -13.98 -4.42 13.04
C PRO A 5 -14.36 -5.08 11.71
N LEU A 6 -14.23 -4.33 10.62
CA LEU A 6 -14.33 -4.82 9.25
C LEU A 6 -13.20 -5.85 9.00
N ARG A 7 -13.56 -7.12 8.77
CA ARG A 7 -12.62 -8.17 8.37
C ARG A 7 -12.06 -7.87 6.98
N LEU A 8 -10.79 -7.49 6.92
CA LEU A 8 -10.03 -7.31 5.68
C LEU A 8 -9.57 -8.68 5.15
N GLN A 9 -10.26 -9.25 4.17
CA GLN A 9 -9.73 -10.38 3.41
C GLN A 9 -8.80 -9.86 2.30
N ALA A 10 -7.49 -9.86 2.56
CA ALA A 10 -6.47 -9.47 1.57
C ALA A 10 -6.00 -10.70 0.77
N LEU A 11 -6.17 -10.68 -0.55
CA LEU A 11 -5.66 -11.70 -1.46
C LEU A 11 -4.20 -11.38 -1.84
N ARG A 12 -3.22 -12.12 -1.32
CA ARG A 12 -1.81 -11.98 -1.71
C ARG A 12 -1.43 -13.12 -2.66
N ALA A 13 -1.46 -12.87 -3.97
CA ALA A 13 -1.02 -13.84 -4.97
C ALA A 13 0.52 -13.91 -5.03
N ARG A 14 1.13 -15.01 -4.56
CA ARG A 14 2.53 -15.37 -4.86
C ARG A 14 2.54 -16.56 -5.83
N ARG A 15 3.03 -16.39 -7.06
CA ARG A 15 3.28 -17.51 -7.99
C ARG A 15 4.73 -17.99 -7.92
N ARG A 16 4.91 -19.31 -7.86
CA ARG A 16 6.19 -20.01 -8.14
C ARG A 16 6.50 -19.94 -9.64
N ARG A 17 7.79 -19.83 -9.97
CA ARG A 17 8.33 -19.75 -11.34
C ARG A 17 7.91 -20.98 -12.17
N ARG A 18 7.31 -20.76 -13.35
CA ARG A 18 7.33 -21.68 -14.50
C ARG A 18 7.53 -20.84 -15.78
N THR A 19 8.31 -21.42 -16.69
CA THR A 19 8.83 -20.89 -17.95
C THR A 19 7.74 -20.53 -18.98
N PRO A 20 8.08 -19.74 -20.02
CA PRO A 20 7.14 -18.88 -20.71
C PRO A 20 6.47 -19.55 -21.90
N GLN A 21 5.14 -19.42 -21.99
CA GLN A 21 4.45 -19.50 -23.27
C GLN A 21 3.44 -18.36 -23.35
N ALA A 22 3.48 -17.67 -24.49
CA ALA A 22 2.81 -16.41 -24.75
C ALA A 22 1.36 -16.39 -24.26
N ALA A 23 1.02 -15.41 -23.41
CA ALA A 23 -0.33 -15.22 -22.95
C ALA A 23 -0.67 -13.75 -22.80
N THR A 24 -1.81 -13.38 -23.37
CA THR A 24 -2.59 -12.19 -23.02
C THR A 24 -2.73 -12.04 -21.49
N PRO A 25 -2.84 -10.80 -20.95
CA PRO A 25 -2.76 -10.56 -19.51
C PRO A 25 -3.91 -11.25 -18.77
N ARG A 26 -3.63 -12.40 -18.13
CA ARG A 26 -4.66 -13.32 -17.58
C ARG A 26 -5.26 -12.89 -16.23
N HIS A 27 -4.81 -11.79 -15.62
CA HIS A 27 -5.13 -11.50 -14.22
C HIS A 27 -6.47 -10.78 -13.97
N ALA A 28 -6.95 -9.96 -14.91
CA ALA A 28 -8.19 -9.21 -14.74
C ALA A 28 -9.47 -10.09 -14.78
N PRO A 29 -9.58 -11.13 -15.63
CA PRO A 29 -10.72 -12.05 -15.63
C PRO A 29 -10.85 -12.83 -14.32
N GLU A 30 -9.72 -13.26 -13.75
CA GLU A 30 -9.66 -13.99 -12.47
C GLU A 30 -10.12 -13.08 -11.31
N ALA A 31 -9.62 -11.83 -11.25
CA ALA A 31 -10.06 -10.86 -10.23
C ALA A 31 -11.56 -10.58 -10.32
N ARG A 32 -12.12 -10.42 -11.53
CA ARG A 32 -13.56 -10.21 -11.73
C ARG A 32 -14.39 -11.40 -11.24
N GLN A 33 -13.95 -12.63 -11.49
CA GLN A 33 -14.61 -13.82 -10.97
C GLN A 33 -14.58 -13.87 -9.45
N VAL A 34 -13.45 -13.51 -8.82
CA VAL A 34 -13.34 -13.48 -7.36
C VAL A 34 -14.23 -12.41 -6.75
N VAL A 35 -14.30 -11.21 -7.32
CA VAL A 35 -15.20 -10.15 -6.82
C VAL A 35 -16.67 -10.56 -6.94
N ARG A 36 -17.07 -11.11 -8.11
CA ARG A 36 -18.48 -11.47 -8.35
C ARG A 36 -18.93 -12.74 -7.63
N ARG A 37 -18.07 -13.76 -7.53
CA ARG A 37 -18.43 -15.07 -6.93
C ARG A 37 -18.15 -15.13 -5.44
N LYS A 38 -17.11 -14.44 -4.96
CA LYS A 38 -16.66 -14.48 -3.56
C LYS A 38 -16.89 -13.16 -2.81
N GLY A 39 -17.44 -12.14 -3.47
CA GLY A 39 -17.81 -10.87 -2.82
C GLY A 39 -16.62 -10.00 -2.41
N VAL A 40 -15.42 -10.24 -2.93
CA VAL A 40 -14.22 -9.47 -2.55
C VAL A 40 -14.39 -8.00 -2.94
N ARG A 41 -14.28 -7.09 -1.96
CA ARG A 41 -14.43 -5.65 -2.15
C ARG A 41 -13.13 -4.87 -2.17
N ILE A 42 -12.00 -5.51 -1.87
CA ILE A 42 -10.68 -4.88 -1.82
C ILE A 42 -9.70 -5.72 -2.62
N LEU A 43 -9.07 -5.11 -3.61
CA LEU A 43 -8.02 -5.70 -4.43
C LEU A 43 -6.71 -4.97 -4.15
N VAL A 44 -5.69 -5.70 -3.71
CA VAL A 44 -4.35 -5.15 -3.46
C VAL A 44 -3.38 -5.70 -4.50
N ILE A 45 -2.68 -4.82 -5.20
CA ILE A 45 -1.65 -5.16 -6.19
C ILE A 45 -0.30 -4.66 -5.65
N ASP A 46 0.57 -5.61 -5.29
CA ASP A 46 1.86 -5.32 -4.64
C ASP A 46 3.00 -6.23 -5.14
N PRO A 47 4.06 -5.68 -5.80
CA PRO A 47 4.16 -4.33 -6.36
C PRO A 47 3.64 -4.25 -7.81
N MET A 48 3.28 -3.04 -8.26
CA MET A 48 2.83 -2.76 -9.64
C MET A 48 3.77 -3.35 -10.71
N ASN A 49 5.08 -3.32 -10.46
CA ASN A 49 6.10 -3.82 -11.40
C ASN A 49 6.03 -5.32 -11.67
N ARG A 50 5.21 -6.08 -10.93
CA ARG A 50 4.96 -7.50 -11.21
C ARG A 50 3.85 -7.74 -12.22
N LEU A 51 3.09 -6.71 -12.60
CA LEU A 51 2.17 -6.83 -13.73
C LEU A 51 2.98 -6.98 -15.01
N GLU A 52 2.59 -7.94 -15.85
CA GLU A 52 3.28 -8.23 -17.11
C GLU A 52 3.27 -7.00 -18.02
N GLN A 53 4.45 -6.38 -18.18
CA GLN A 53 4.65 -5.21 -19.03
C GLN A 53 4.82 -5.67 -20.48
N ARG A 54 3.72 -5.89 -21.17
CA ARG A 54 3.73 -6.02 -22.64
C ARG A 54 3.63 -4.63 -23.25
N LEU A 55 4.77 -4.00 -23.47
CA LEU A 55 4.85 -2.77 -24.24
C LEU A 55 4.60 -3.10 -25.71
N GLU A 56 3.62 -2.44 -26.31
CA GLU A 56 3.44 -2.50 -27.76
C GLU A 56 4.58 -1.76 -28.46
N PRO A 57 4.93 -2.09 -29.72
CA PRO A 57 5.97 -1.38 -30.46
C PRO A 57 5.70 0.13 -30.50
N GLY A 58 6.64 0.93 -29.98
CA GLY A 58 6.52 2.39 -29.89
C GLY A 58 5.81 2.92 -28.64
N GLN A 59 5.28 2.06 -27.77
CA GLN A 59 4.65 2.47 -26.51
C GLN A 59 5.69 2.84 -25.46
N THR A 60 5.53 3.99 -24.81
CA THR A 60 6.39 4.39 -23.69
C THR A 60 5.92 3.75 -22.37
N GLU A 61 6.81 3.69 -21.38
CA GLU A 61 6.44 3.24 -20.03
C GLU A 61 5.31 4.10 -19.43
N MET A 62 5.31 5.40 -19.70
CA MET A 62 4.26 6.33 -19.26
C MET A 62 2.90 5.98 -19.86
N ASP A 63 2.84 5.63 -21.15
CA ASP A 63 1.60 5.24 -21.83
C ASP A 63 1.04 3.94 -21.23
N TYR A 64 1.93 2.97 -20.97
CA TYR A 64 1.55 1.71 -20.33
C TYR A 64 0.99 1.91 -18.92
N ILE A 65 1.65 2.76 -18.11
CA ILE A 65 1.16 3.11 -16.76
C ILE A 65 -0.22 3.75 -16.86
N THR A 66 -0.40 4.70 -17.76
CA THR A 66 -1.67 5.42 -17.98
C THR A 66 -2.80 4.48 -18.37
N ASP A 67 -2.55 3.58 -19.33
CA ASP A 67 -3.54 2.58 -19.75
C ASP A 67 -3.87 1.60 -18.62
N THR A 68 -2.86 1.15 -17.87
CA THR A 68 -3.08 0.25 -16.73
C THR A 68 -3.91 0.90 -15.62
N LEU A 69 -3.60 2.16 -15.26
CA LEU A 69 -4.38 2.92 -14.28
C LEU A 69 -5.83 3.13 -14.74
N ASN A 70 -6.05 3.42 -16.03
CA ASN A 70 -7.40 3.51 -16.60
C ASN A 70 -8.17 2.18 -16.51
N LYS A 71 -7.51 1.05 -16.83
CA LYS A 71 -8.09 -0.29 -16.71
C LYS A 71 -8.48 -0.61 -15.26
N LEU A 72 -7.61 -0.30 -14.30
CA LEU A 72 -7.85 -0.48 -12.87
C LEU A 72 -8.97 0.43 -12.35
N GLY A 73 -8.99 1.70 -12.74
CA GLY A 73 -10.06 2.63 -12.37
C GLY A 73 -11.42 2.18 -12.89
N ARG A 74 -11.51 1.79 -14.17
CA ARG A 74 -12.74 1.20 -14.74
C ARG A 74 -13.16 -0.07 -14.02
N PHE A 75 -12.21 -0.92 -13.62
CA PHE A 75 -12.49 -2.12 -12.85
C PHE A 75 -13.07 -1.79 -11.47
N ALA A 76 -12.47 -0.84 -10.74
CA ALA A 76 -12.92 -0.38 -9.43
C ALA A 76 -14.36 0.14 -9.48
N THR A 77 -14.66 1.04 -10.41
CA THR A 77 -16.01 1.62 -10.56
C THR A 77 -17.04 0.56 -10.97
N ARG A 78 -16.73 -0.29 -11.96
CA ARG A 78 -17.68 -1.30 -12.47
C ARG A 78 -18.01 -2.39 -11.45
N ASN A 79 -17.09 -2.72 -10.55
CA ASN A 79 -17.29 -3.78 -9.58
C ASN A 79 -17.52 -3.26 -8.15
N GLN A 80 -17.58 -1.94 -7.96
CA GLN A 80 -17.73 -1.28 -6.66
C GLN A 80 -16.76 -1.87 -5.63
N CYS A 81 -15.47 -1.82 -5.96
CA CYS A 81 -14.41 -2.31 -5.11
C CYS A 81 -13.27 -1.28 -5.00
N LEU A 82 -12.57 -1.32 -3.87
CA LEU A 82 -11.36 -0.55 -3.64
C LEU A 82 -10.17 -1.27 -4.29
N VAL A 83 -9.42 -0.56 -5.12
CA VAL A 83 -8.17 -1.06 -5.70
C VAL A 83 -7.02 -0.29 -5.06
N ILE A 84 -6.13 -1.00 -4.37
CA ILE A 84 -4.91 -0.46 -3.77
C ILE A 84 -3.74 -0.92 -4.63
N LEU A 85 -2.96 0.05 -5.12
CA LEU A 85 -1.77 -0.20 -5.90
C LEU A 85 -0.53 0.24 -5.13
N VAL A 86 0.42 -0.67 -4.92
CA VAL A 86 1.71 -0.35 -4.30
C VAL A 86 2.72 -0.02 -5.40
N ALA A 87 3.09 1.25 -5.46
CA ALA A 87 4.11 1.78 -6.37
C ALA A 87 5.40 2.08 -5.61
N HIS A 88 6.54 1.84 -6.25
CA HIS A 88 7.84 2.15 -5.66
C HIS A 88 8.26 3.59 -5.99
N PRO A 89 8.85 4.32 -5.02
CA PRO A 89 9.44 5.61 -5.32
C PRO A 89 10.69 5.44 -6.21
N ARG A 90 11.00 6.47 -6.99
CA ARG A 90 12.31 6.63 -7.63
C ARG A 90 13.40 6.76 -6.57
N LYS A 91 14.65 6.55 -6.98
CA LYS A 91 15.80 6.82 -6.10
C LYS A 91 15.80 8.31 -5.71
N VAL A 92 15.60 8.59 -4.42
CA VAL A 92 15.71 9.94 -3.86
C VAL A 92 17.19 10.19 -3.54
N ASN A 93 17.73 11.28 -4.09
CA ASN A 93 19.11 11.67 -3.84
C ASN A 93 19.26 12.13 -2.38
N ARG A 94 20.40 11.80 -1.78
CA ARG A 94 20.78 12.35 -0.48
C ARG A 94 21.14 13.82 -0.68
N ASN A 95 20.81 14.65 0.31
CA ASN A 95 21.33 16.00 0.37
C ASN A 95 22.86 15.92 0.46
N GLU A 96 23.56 16.60 -0.44
CA GLU A 96 25.02 16.56 -0.54
C GLU A 96 25.72 17.17 0.68
N LYS A 97 25.05 18.10 1.38
CA LYS A 97 25.61 18.79 2.54
C LYS A 97 25.54 17.96 3.82
N ASP A 98 24.38 17.35 4.09
CA ASP A 98 24.09 16.72 5.39
C ASP A 98 23.92 15.19 5.28
N GLY A 99 23.98 14.62 4.07
CA GLY A 99 23.77 13.19 3.81
C GLY A 99 22.35 12.69 4.08
N THR A 100 21.45 13.57 4.53
CA THR A 100 20.06 13.25 4.87
C THR A 100 19.24 12.97 3.63
N ARG A 101 18.24 12.08 3.76
CA ARG A 101 17.24 11.86 2.73
C ARG A 101 16.02 12.68 3.09
N ARG A 102 15.53 13.50 2.16
CA ARG A 102 14.20 14.08 2.31
C ARG A 102 13.13 12.99 2.23
N ARG A 103 11.96 13.28 2.80
CA ARG A 103 10.77 12.45 2.62
C ARG A 103 10.43 12.32 1.14
N VAL A 104 9.93 11.14 0.76
CA VAL A 104 9.32 10.89 -0.56
C VAL A 104 8.02 11.68 -0.63
N GLU A 105 7.73 12.26 -1.79
CA GLU A 105 6.47 12.94 -2.08
C GLU A 105 5.72 12.20 -3.19
N MET A 106 4.47 12.59 -3.42
CA MET A 106 3.63 11.99 -4.46
C MET A 106 4.24 12.06 -5.88
N ASN A 107 5.09 13.06 -6.16
CA ASN A 107 5.78 13.22 -7.44
C ASN A 107 7.02 12.32 -7.59
N ASP A 108 7.45 11.65 -6.52
CA ASP A 108 8.61 10.77 -6.52
C ASP A 108 8.28 9.33 -6.90
N ILE A 109 7.05 9.04 -7.36
CA ILE A 109 6.69 7.69 -7.81
C ILE A 109 7.44 7.38 -9.12
N ASN A 110 8.09 6.22 -9.19
CA ASN A 110 8.82 5.82 -10.39
C ASN A 110 7.87 5.57 -11.57
N GLY A 111 8.29 5.95 -12.78
CA GLY A 111 7.59 5.67 -14.03
C GLY A 111 6.72 6.83 -14.55
N SER A 112 5.83 7.43 -13.75
CA SER A 112 4.97 8.52 -14.23
C SER A 112 4.32 9.34 -13.12
N ALA A 113 4.15 10.65 -13.33
CA ALA A 113 3.30 11.50 -12.50
C ALA A 113 1.80 11.11 -12.56
N ASN A 114 1.40 10.25 -13.51
CA ASN A 114 0.01 9.85 -13.65
C ASN A 114 -0.51 8.99 -12.48
N PHE A 115 0.37 8.37 -11.70
CA PHE A 115 -0.04 7.75 -10.42
C PHE A 115 -0.70 8.78 -9.48
N ALA A 116 -0.11 9.97 -9.38
CA ALA A 116 -0.63 11.07 -8.61
C ALA A 116 -1.91 11.63 -9.24
N ASN A 117 -1.88 11.91 -10.55
CA ASN A 117 -2.98 12.59 -11.24
C ASN A 117 -4.27 11.75 -11.27
N MET A 118 -4.15 10.43 -11.50
CA MET A 118 -5.29 9.56 -11.78
C MET A 118 -5.86 8.83 -10.55
N SER A 119 -5.13 8.80 -9.43
CA SER A 119 -5.58 8.16 -8.20
C SER A 119 -6.61 9.01 -7.44
N ASP A 120 -7.52 8.36 -6.72
CA ASP A 120 -8.45 9.05 -5.81
C ASP A 120 -7.79 9.38 -4.46
N PHE A 121 -6.87 8.53 -4.01
CA PHE A 121 -6.04 8.72 -2.83
C PHE A 121 -4.58 8.46 -3.17
N CYS A 122 -3.67 9.24 -2.57
CA CYS A 122 -2.24 8.96 -2.62
C CYS A 122 -1.69 9.00 -1.20
N LEU A 123 -1.09 7.89 -0.77
CA LEU A 123 -0.50 7.73 0.54
C LEU A 123 1.01 7.47 0.39
N VAL A 124 1.81 8.13 1.22
CA VAL A 124 3.25 7.87 1.33
C VAL A 124 3.53 7.26 2.68
N VAL A 125 4.19 6.10 2.69
CA VAL A 125 4.64 5.45 3.92
C VAL A 125 6.14 5.71 4.07
N ASP A 126 6.51 6.43 5.12
CA ASP A 126 7.89 6.71 5.48
C ASP A 126 8.23 6.03 6.81
N ARG A 127 9.43 5.45 6.91
CA ARG A 127 9.88 4.76 8.12
C ARG A 127 11.17 5.39 8.61
N ASN A 128 11.13 5.96 9.81
CA ASN A 128 12.29 6.51 10.47
C ASN A 128 12.80 5.53 11.52
N ASP A 129 13.89 4.81 11.19
CA ASP A 129 14.50 3.83 12.10
C ASP A 129 15.16 4.48 13.33
N THR A 130 15.60 5.74 13.26
CA THR A 130 16.15 6.43 14.44
C THR A 130 15.07 6.70 15.48
N LYS A 131 13.90 7.17 15.02
CA LYS A 131 12.73 7.44 15.87
C LYS A 131 11.93 6.19 16.18
N GLN A 132 12.09 5.10 15.42
CA GLN A 132 11.24 3.90 15.47
C GLN A 132 9.76 4.19 15.15
N ILE A 133 9.51 5.18 14.29
CA ILE A 133 8.17 5.60 13.87
C ILE A 133 8.01 5.35 12.36
N ALA A 134 6.87 4.78 11.99
CA ALA A 134 6.37 4.75 10.63
C ALA A 134 5.26 5.81 10.48
N THR A 135 5.45 6.74 9.56
CA THR A 135 4.51 7.81 9.28
C THR A 135 3.80 7.54 7.96
N ILE A 136 2.48 7.56 7.97
CA ILE A 136 1.64 7.51 6.78
C ILE A 136 1.19 8.94 6.48
N TYR A 137 1.68 9.50 5.40
CA TYR A 137 1.29 10.80 4.90
C TYR A 137 0.16 10.66 3.87
N ILE A 138 -0.88 11.46 4.04
CA ILE A 138 -2.01 11.53 3.11
C ILE A 138 -1.73 12.68 2.14
N GLU A 139 -1.09 12.37 1.01
CA GLU A 139 -0.70 13.38 0.00
C GLU A 139 -1.87 13.87 -0.85
N LYS A 140 -2.85 12.99 -1.10
CA LYS A 140 -4.00 13.33 -1.94
C LYS A 140 -5.29 12.69 -1.42
N VAL A 141 -6.34 13.49 -1.43
CA VAL A 141 -7.74 13.05 -1.30
C VAL A 141 -8.54 13.77 -2.37
N ARG A 142 -9.08 13.02 -3.35
CA ARG A 142 -9.84 13.61 -4.46
C ARG A 142 -11.18 14.21 -4.02
N PHE A 143 -11.88 13.53 -3.12
CA PHE A 143 -13.21 13.92 -2.68
C PHE A 143 -13.18 14.40 -1.23
N LYS A 144 -13.48 15.70 -1.02
CA LYS A 144 -13.41 16.35 0.31
C LYS A 144 -14.22 15.65 1.41
N HIS A 145 -15.32 14.99 1.04
CA HIS A 145 -16.16 14.27 2.01
C HIS A 145 -15.53 12.94 2.51
N LEU A 146 -14.43 12.49 1.90
CA LEU A 146 -13.71 11.28 2.30
C LEU A 146 -12.48 11.55 3.17
N GLY A 147 -12.11 12.81 3.39
CA GLY A 147 -10.98 13.20 4.24
C GLY A 147 -10.22 14.43 3.76
N SER A 148 -9.07 14.67 4.40
CA SER A 148 -8.21 15.84 4.16
C SER A 148 -6.81 15.42 3.73
N ALA A 149 -6.33 16.00 2.63
CA ALA A 149 -4.93 15.87 2.21
C ALA A 149 -4.00 16.67 3.14
N HIS A 150 -2.70 16.39 3.03
CA HIS A 150 -1.62 16.99 3.82
C HIS A 150 -1.76 16.75 5.34
N THR A 151 -2.29 15.59 5.69
CA THR A 151 -2.36 15.09 7.06
C THR A 151 -1.47 13.85 7.22
N GLU A 152 -1.17 13.48 8.46
CA GLU A 152 -0.32 12.33 8.76
C GLU A 152 -0.89 11.48 9.91
N ALA A 153 -0.54 10.20 9.90
CA ALA A 153 -0.78 9.28 11.00
C ALA A 153 0.52 8.55 11.34
N LYS A 154 0.86 8.49 12.63
CA LYS A 154 2.11 7.88 13.12
C LYS A 154 1.82 6.55 13.79
N PHE A 155 2.71 5.61 13.54
CA PHE A 155 2.62 4.26 14.06
C PHE A 155 3.98 3.76 14.54
N VAL A 156 3.95 2.87 15.52
CA VAL A 156 5.11 2.09 15.94
C VAL A 156 4.93 0.63 15.54
N TYR A 157 6.01 0.00 15.10
CA TYR A 157 6.01 -1.41 14.72
C TYR A 157 6.23 -2.30 15.94
N ASN A 158 5.29 -3.20 16.21
CA ASN A 158 5.42 -4.21 17.25
C ASN A 158 6.16 -5.44 16.69
N HIS A 159 7.40 -5.65 17.15
CA HIS A 159 8.24 -6.75 16.69
C HIS A 159 7.74 -8.14 17.13
N LEU A 160 6.91 -8.24 18.17
CA LEU A 160 6.42 -9.52 18.67
C LEU A 160 5.38 -10.16 17.74
N ASN A 161 4.54 -9.33 17.13
CA ASN A 161 3.42 -9.80 16.30
C ASN A 161 3.39 -9.21 14.88
N GLY A 162 4.33 -8.32 14.56
CA GLY A 162 4.47 -7.71 13.24
C GLY A 162 3.38 -6.69 12.87
N ARG A 163 2.65 -6.14 13.86
CA ARG A 163 1.58 -5.16 13.65
C ARG A 163 2.04 -3.73 13.92
N TYR A 164 1.38 -2.78 13.26
CA TYR A 164 1.56 -1.35 13.53
C TYR A 164 0.50 -0.87 14.51
N TRP A 165 0.91 -0.06 15.49
CA TRP A 165 0.03 0.53 16.50
C TRP A 165 0.11 2.05 16.45
N PRO A 166 -1.01 2.77 16.59
CA PRO A 166 -0.99 4.24 16.60
C PRO A 166 -0.14 4.75 17.76
N CYS A 167 0.63 5.81 17.50
CA CYS A 167 1.47 6.45 18.50
C CYS A 167 1.49 7.97 18.30
N GLU A 168 1.93 8.68 19.33
CA GLU A 168 2.34 10.07 19.22
C GLU A 168 3.86 10.15 19.16
N GLU A 169 4.40 11.25 18.64
CA GLU A 169 5.85 11.51 18.66
C GLU A 169 6.14 12.54 19.75
N ASP A 170 7.00 12.17 20.69
CA ASP A 170 7.48 13.07 21.75
C ASP A 170 8.90 12.67 22.17
N ILE A 171 9.48 13.38 23.13
CA ILE A 171 10.79 13.08 23.70
C ILE A 171 10.70 11.87 24.63
N ILE A 172 11.42 10.80 24.28
CA ILE A 172 11.61 9.64 25.14
C ILE A 172 12.92 9.76 25.92
N HIS A 173 12.85 9.44 27.21
CA HIS A 173 13.99 9.41 28.11
C HIS A 173 14.58 7.99 28.08
N THR A 174 15.71 7.80 27.42
CA THR A 174 16.41 6.51 27.41
C THR A 174 17.71 6.58 28.22
N PRO A 175 18.29 5.44 28.62
CA PRO A 175 19.59 5.43 29.31
C PRO A 175 20.74 6.09 28.53
N GLN A 176 20.57 6.27 27.21
CA GLN A 176 21.52 6.92 26.30
C GLN A 176 21.25 8.42 26.10
N GLY A 177 20.26 8.99 26.81
CA GLY A 177 19.85 10.39 26.71
C GLY A 177 18.43 10.58 26.16
N GLU A 178 18.05 11.84 26.03
CA GLU A 178 16.76 12.24 25.46
C GLU A 178 16.81 12.16 23.93
N ARG A 179 15.76 11.58 23.33
CA ARG A 179 15.62 11.53 21.87
C ARG A 179 14.15 11.52 21.47
N PRO A 180 13.78 11.98 20.25
CA PRO A 180 12.43 11.81 19.74
C PRO A 180 12.09 10.33 19.51
N GLY A 181 10.87 9.92 19.88
CA GLY A 181 10.40 8.55 19.70
C GLY A 181 8.89 8.40 19.93
N PRO A 182 8.34 7.18 19.78
CA PRO A 182 6.93 6.93 19.97
C PRO A 182 6.58 6.98 21.46
N VAL A 183 5.48 7.66 21.77
CA VAL A 183 4.85 7.66 23.10
C VAL A 183 3.38 7.27 23.01
N ASN A 184 2.75 7.03 24.17
CA ASN A 184 1.31 6.76 24.30
C ASN A 184 0.79 5.55 23.47
N THR A 185 1.67 4.60 23.14
CA THR A 185 1.28 3.38 22.42
C THR A 185 0.78 2.33 23.40
N GLN A 186 -0.41 1.80 23.16
CA GLN A 186 -0.91 0.60 23.84
C GLN A 186 -0.76 -0.61 22.92
N PHE A 187 0.18 -1.49 23.23
CA PHE A 187 0.38 -2.71 22.46
C PHE A 187 -0.60 -3.79 22.90
N ASP A 188 -1.39 -4.29 21.96
CA ASP A 188 -2.03 -5.60 22.11
C ASP A 188 -1.11 -6.67 21.51
N ASN A 189 -0.79 -7.68 22.32
CA ASN A 189 0.03 -8.84 21.96
C ASN A 189 -0.78 -10.13 21.83
N GLU A 190 -2.11 -10.06 21.93
CA GLU A 190 -2.99 -11.19 21.74
C GLU A 190 -2.91 -11.74 20.31
N ASN A 191 -3.07 -13.06 20.19
CA ASN A 191 -3.14 -13.74 18.91
C ASN A 191 -4.54 -13.57 18.31
N TRP A 192 -4.63 -12.80 17.23
CA TRP A 192 -5.89 -12.56 16.51
C TRP A 192 -6.23 -13.66 15.48
N LEU A 193 -5.30 -14.56 15.20
CA LEU A 193 -5.56 -15.73 14.36
C LEU A 193 -6.24 -16.78 15.22
N LYS A 194 -7.57 -16.73 15.27
CA LYS A 194 -8.34 -17.89 15.71
C LYS A 194 -8.06 -19.02 14.72
N ASN A 195 -7.57 -20.17 15.19
CA ASN A 195 -7.51 -21.39 14.40
C ASN A 195 -8.94 -21.85 14.12
N ASN A 196 -9.61 -21.22 13.16
CA ASN A 196 -10.85 -21.73 12.62
C ASN A 196 -10.45 -22.79 11.60
N GLU A 197 -10.58 -24.06 11.98
CA GLU A 197 -10.38 -25.22 11.09
C GLU A 197 -11.23 -25.13 9.81
N GLU A 198 -12.26 -24.29 9.79
CA GLU A 198 -13.17 -24.05 8.66
C GLU A 198 -12.68 -23.03 7.61
N GLN A 199 -11.55 -22.34 7.78
CA GLN A 199 -11.04 -21.46 6.71
C GLN A 199 -10.35 -22.28 5.61
N GLY A 200 -11.19 -22.96 4.82
CA GLY A 200 -10.80 -23.68 3.62
C GLY A 200 -9.94 -22.81 2.70
N ARG A 201 -8.88 -23.41 2.15
CA ARG A 201 -8.01 -22.75 1.17
C ARG A 201 -8.87 -22.25 0.00
N LEU A 202 -8.74 -20.96 -0.34
CA LEU A 202 -9.50 -20.36 -1.43
C LEU A 202 -9.08 -20.85 -2.83
N PHE A 203 -7.97 -21.57 -2.92
CA PHE A 203 -7.46 -22.21 -4.12
C PHE A 203 -6.89 -23.59 -3.74
N GLU A 204 -7.47 -24.63 -4.34
CA GLU A 204 -6.81 -25.94 -4.52
C GLU A 204 -6.01 -25.94 -5.83
#